data_AF-A0A951BPS3-F1
#
_entry.id   AF-A0A951BPS3-F1
#
_cell.length_a   1.000
_cell.length_b   1.000
_cell.length_c   1.000
_cell.angle_alpha   90.00
_cell.angle_beta   90.00
_cell.angle_gamma   90.00
#
_symmetry.space_group_name_H-M   'P 1'
#
loop_
_entity.id
_entity.type
_entity.pdbx_description
1 polymer ?
#
loop_
_entity_poly.entity_id
_entity_poly.type
_entity_poly.pdbx_seq_one_letter_code
_entity_poly.pdbx_strand_id
1 'polypeptide(L)'
;MSDLSAEERLWEAAHQALRAPKERVALVLRLSRLSPPAPRRHHLLVCRAILEEAAQRYDGEIFLLGNGDALLLCRLPPVQVAADAALTEPSFLPNTFARLFRVDVSDPAALTTLWTLERDGGALLGYAAEVRGQPPSPAAAPA
;
A
#
# COMPACT_ATOMS: atom_id res chain seq x y z
N MET A 1 -9.53 -18.08 18.32
CA MET A 1 -9.93 -16.90 17.53
C MET A 1 -9.22 -17.05 16.21
N SER A 2 -9.95 -17.31 15.12
CA SER A 2 -9.32 -17.47 13.81
C SER A 2 -8.66 -16.15 13.45
N ASP A 3 -7.34 -16.15 13.24
CA ASP A 3 -6.64 -14.99 12.68
C ASP A 3 -7.18 -14.76 11.27
N LEU A 4 -7.86 -13.64 11.07
CA LEU A 4 -8.33 -13.20 9.76
C LEU A 4 -7.12 -13.03 8.82
N SER A 5 -7.29 -13.38 7.55
CA SER A 5 -6.24 -13.16 6.54
C SER A 5 -5.96 -11.66 6.37
N ALA A 6 -4.81 -11.30 5.78
CA ALA A 6 -4.48 -9.90 5.52
C ALA A 6 -5.51 -9.23 4.60
N GLU A 7 -6.05 -9.97 3.63
CA GLU A 7 -7.09 -9.55 2.70
C GLU A 7 -8.43 -9.35 3.41
N GLU A 8 -8.80 -10.22 4.34
CA GLU A 8 -10.01 -10.08 5.15
C GLU A 8 -9.91 -8.86 6.07
N ARG A 9 -8.76 -8.66 6.72
CA ARG A 9 -8.48 -7.46 7.52
C ARG A 9 -8.53 -6.19 6.68
N LEU A 10 -7.95 -6.21 5.48
CA LEU A 10 -8.03 -5.08 4.55
C LEU A 10 -9.49 -4.77 4.18
N TRP A 11 -10.27 -5.80 3.86
CA TRP A 11 -11.68 -5.65 3.52
C TRP A 11 -12.45 -4.94 4.65
N GLU A 12 -12.29 -5.39 5.89
CA GLU A 12 -12.93 -4.76 7.06
C GLU A 12 -12.44 -3.33 7.30
N ALA A 13 -11.12 -3.11 7.25
CA ALA A 13 -10.51 -1.80 7.44
C ALA A 13 -10.95 -0.79 6.37
N ALA A 14 -11.06 -1.21 5.12
CA ALA A 14 -11.57 -0.37 4.03
C ALA A 14 -13.03 0.04 4.27
N HIS A 15 -13.89 -0.89 4.68
CA HIS A 15 -15.28 -0.56 5.04
C HIS A 15 -15.36 0.41 6.21
N GLN A 16 -14.55 0.19 7.24
CA GLN A 16 -14.52 1.05 8.41
C GLN A 16 -14.00 2.46 8.07
N ALA A 17 -12.95 2.56 7.24
CA ALA A 17 -12.40 3.84 6.82
C ALA A 17 -13.39 4.67 5.99
N LEU A 18 -14.25 4.03 5.20
CA LEU A 18 -15.27 4.72 4.41
C LEU A 18 -16.45 5.26 5.22
N ARG A 19 -16.59 4.87 6.50
CA ARG A 19 -17.55 5.52 7.41
C ARG A 19 -17.13 6.93 7.80
N ALA A 20 -15.83 7.24 7.71
CA ALA A 20 -15.26 8.56 7.97
C ALA A 20 -14.11 8.81 7.00
N PRO A 21 -14.41 9.04 5.70
CA PRO A 21 -13.41 9.02 4.62
C PRO A 21 -12.54 10.28 4.58
N LYS A 22 -12.95 11.34 5.26
CA LYS A 22 -12.27 12.63 5.26
C LYS A 22 -10.83 12.48 5.72
N GLU A 23 -9.90 13.09 4.98
CA GLU A 23 -8.46 13.07 5.28
C GLU A 23 -7.87 11.67 5.36
N ARG A 24 -8.51 10.66 4.75
CA ARG A 24 -7.94 9.31 4.65
C ARG A 24 -7.45 9.03 3.25
N VAL A 25 -6.30 8.39 3.17
CA VAL A 25 -5.71 7.94 1.91
C VAL A 25 -5.35 6.46 1.99
N ALA A 26 -5.44 5.79 0.86
CA ALA A 26 -4.94 4.45 0.67
C ALA A 26 -3.88 4.45 -0.43
N LEU A 27 -2.71 3.91 -0.14
CA LEU A 27 -1.64 3.70 -1.09
C LEU A 27 -1.43 2.21 -1.28
N VAL A 28 -1.57 1.74 -2.52
CA VAL A 28 -1.23 0.39 -2.93
C VAL A 28 0.13 0.41 -3.61
N LEU A 29 0.98 -0.53 -3.21
CA LEU A 29 2.23 -0.85 -3.84
C LEU A 29 2.15 -2.25 -4.46
N ARG A 30 2.13 -2.29 -5.79
CA ARG A 30 1.89 -3.48 -6.60
C ARG A 30 3.18 -4.21 -6.94
N LEU A 31 3.85 -4.76 -5.92
CA LEU A 31 5.11 -5.50 -6.11
C LEU A 31 4.94 -6.75 -6.96
N SER A 32 3.72 -7.30 -7.03
CA SER A 32 3.33 -8.38 -7.93
C SER A 32 3.54 -8.06 -9.43
N ARG A 33 3.69 -6.78 -9.79
CA ARG A 33 3.91 -6.32 -11.17
C ARG A 33 5.36 -6.15 -11.57
N LEU A 34 6.30 -6.37 -10.65
CA LEU A 34 7.72 -6.27 -10.96
C LEU A 34 8.13 -7.43 -11.90
N SER A 35 9.04 -7.14 -12.83
CA SER A 35 9.51 -8.16 -13.77
C SER A 35 10.50 -9.12 -13.08
N PRO A 36 10.44 -10.44 -13.35
CA PRO A 36 11.43 -11.36 -12.82
C PRO A 36 12.87 -10.89 -13.13
N PRO A 37 13.80 -10.99 -12.16
CA PRO A 37 13.72 -11.73 -10.90
C PRO A 37 13.19 -10.91 -9.68
N ALA A 38 12.48 -9.81 -9.90
CA ALA A 38 11.85 -9.04 -8.83
C ALA A 38 10.40 -9.53 -8.55
N PRO A 39 9.84 -9.30 -7.34
CA PRO A 39 10.45 -8.67 -6.17
C PRO A 39 11.52 -9.56 -5.51
N ARG A 40 12.66 -8.95 -5.15
CA ARG A 40 13.70 -9.60 -4.34
C ARG A 40 13.46 -9.32 -2.87
N ARG A 41 14.03 -10.13 -1.97
CA ARG A 41 13.94 -9.91 -0.51
C ARG A 41 14.29 -8.49 -0.08
N HIS A 42 15.34 -7.89 -0.67
CA HIS A 42 15.73 -6.51 -0.36
C HIS A 42 14.63 -5.49 -0.73
N HIS A 43 13.91 -5.69 -1.84
CA HIS A 43 12.79 -4.83 -2.24
C HIS A 43 11.68 -4.86 -1.19
N LEU A 44 11.31 -6.06 -0.74
CA LEU A 44 10.28 -6.24 0.29
C LEU A 44 10.67 -5.53 1.59
N LEU A 45 11.94 -5.65 2.01
CA LEU A 45 12.45 -5.02 3.24
C LEU A 45 12.43 -3.49 3.16
N VAL A 46 12.90 -2.92 2.05
CA VAL A 46 12.92 -1.45 1.85
C VAL A 46 11.49 -0.91 1.81
N CYS A 47 10.60 -1.55 1.05
CA CYS A 47 9.19 -1.13 0.97
C CYS A 47 8.52 -1.20 2.33
N ARG A 48 8.71 -2.29 3.05
CA ARG A 48 8.14 -2.46 4.37
C ARG A 48 8.62 -1.37 5.33
N ALA A 49 9.91 -1.07 5.37
CA ALA A 49 10.45 -0.03 6.24
C ALA A 49 9.86 1.36 5.94
N ILE A 50 9.75 1.72 4.65
CA ILE A 50 9.16 3.00 4.22
C ILE A 50 7.67 3.08 4.60
N LEU A 51 6.91 2.01 4.37
CA LEU A 51 5.50 1.96 4.71
C LEU A 51 5.29 1.98 6.24
N GLU A 52 6.13 1.29 7.01
CA GLU A 52 6.10 1.27 8.49
C GLU A 52 6.35 2.66 9.07
N GLU A 53 7.34 3.38 8.55
CA GLU A 53 7.60 4.75 8.96
C GLU A 53 6.42 5.69 8.63
N ALA A 54 5.85 5.55 7.44
CA ALA A 54 4.66 6.32 7.04
C ALA A 54 3.45 5.98 7.93
N ALA A 55 3.19 4.69 8.19
CA ALA A 55 2.10 4.24 9.06
C ALA A 55 2.23 4.82 10.48
N GLN A 56 3.44 4.80 11.05
CA GLN A 56 3.70 5.36 12.37
C GLN A 56 3.46 6.87 12.42
N ARG A 57 3.85 7.59 11.37
CA ARG A 57 3.75 9.06 11.30
C ARG A 57 2.32 9.55 11.02
N TYR A 58 1.55 8.78 10.26
CA TYR A 58 0.25 9.20 9.71
C TYR A 58 -0.93 8.40 10.26
N ASP A 59 -0.78 7.79 11.45
CA ASP A 59 -1.83 6.98 12.12
C ASP A 59 -2.43 5.93 11.16
N GLY A 60 -1.53 5.14 10.56
CA GLY A 60 -1.85 4.21 9.49
C GLY A 60 -1.69 2.73 9.85
N GLU A 61 -2.26 1.89 9.00
CA GLU A 61 -2.15 0.44 9.06
C GLU A 61 -1.62 -0.10 7.72
N ILE A 62 -0.80 -1.15 7.79
CA ILE A 62 -0.20 -1.80 6.63
C ILE A 62 -0.77 -3.20 6.48
N PHE A 63 -1.11 -3.55 5.25
CA PHE A 63 -1.57 -4.86 4.85
C PHE A 63 -0.57 -5.45 3.87
N LEU A 64 0.12 -6.52 4.27
CA LEU A 64 0.99 -7.31 3.40
C LEU A 64 0.15 -8.45 2.84
N LEU A 65 -0.15 -8.39 1.54
CA LEU A 65 -1.10 -9.29 0.90
C LEU A 65 -0.41 -10.55 0.40
N GLY A 66 -1.16 -11.65 0.36
CA GLY A 66 -0.70 -12.95 -0.11
C GLY A 66 -0.33 -12.96 -1.59
N ASN A 67 -0.77 -11.98 -2.39
CA ASN A 67 -0.34 -11.83 -3.78
C ASN A 67 1.03 -11.12 -3.93
N GLY A 68 1.62 -10.65 -2.82
CA GLY A 68 2.89 -9.94 -2.76
C GLY A 68 2.76 -8.41 -2.76
N ASP A 69 1.57 -7.86 -2.97
CA ASP A 69 1.32 -6.42 -2.86
C ASP A 69 1.35 -5.97 -1.39
N ALA A 70 1.55 -4.67 -1.20
CA ALA A 70 1.41 -4.02 0.10
C ALA A 70 0.45 -2.84 -0.01
N LEU A 71 -0.35 -2.62 1.03
CA LEU A 71 -1.24 -1.47 1.13
C LEU A 71 -0.99 -0.71 2.42
N LEU A 72 -0.94 0.61 2.33
CA LEU A 72 -0.97 1.54 3.46
C LEU A 72 -2.30 2.28 3.48
N LEU A 73 -3.02 2.21 4.60
CA LEU A 73 -4.24 2.98 4.85
C LEU A 73 -3.95 3.93 6.01
N CYS A 74 -4.00 5.24 5.80
CA CYS A 74 -3.57 6.21 6.81
C CYS A 74 -4.34 7.53 6.72
N ARG A 75 -4.12 8.41 7.71
CA ARG A 75 -4.65 9.78 7.70
C ARG A 75 -3.64 10.73 7.08
N LEU A 76 -4.08 11.50 6.08
CA LEU A 76 -3.33 12.60 5.51
C LEU A 76 -4.02 13.92 5.84
N PRO A 77 -3.62 14.62 6.92
CA PRO A 77 -4.21 15.90 7.26
C PRO A 77 -3.88 16.94 6.17
N PRO A 78 -4.70 17.99 6.00
CA PRO A 78 -4.43 19.07 5.06
C PRO A 78 -3.15 19.80 5.47
N VAL A 79 -2.05 19.46 4.82
CA VAL A 79 -0.77 20.17 4.69
C VAL A 79 -0.34 20.97 5.92
N GLN A 80 0.53 20.37 6.74
CA GLN A 80 1.59 21.12 7.41
C GLN A 80 2.92 20.64 6.83
N VAL A 81 3.47 21.41 5.88
CA VAL A 81 4.78 21.13 5.30
C VAL A 81 5.85 21.39 6.36
N ALA A 82 6.18 20.38 7.16
CA ALA A 82 7.49 20.32 7.76
C ALA A 82 8.45 19.83 6.67
N ALA A 83 9.50 20.59 6.36
CA ALA A 83 10.45 20.31 5.28
C ALA A 83 11.09 18.90 5.37
N ASP A 84 11.13 18.30 6.55
CA ASP A 84 11.68 16.96 6.81
C ASP A 84 10.70 15.80 6.57
N ALA A 85 9.43 16.05 6.23
CA ALA A 85 8.42 14.99 6.05
C ALA A 85 8.35 14.38 4.64
N ALA A 86 9.11 14.93 3.67
CA ALA A 86 8.85 14.69 2.25
C ALA A 86 9.05 13.24 1.78
N LEU A 87 9.89 12.43 2.45
CA LEU A 87 10.18 11.07 2.00
C LEU A 87 9.14 10.03 2.44
N THR A 88 8.44 10.29 3.55
CA THR A 88 7.46 9.36 4.14
C THR A 88 6.04 9.89 4.12
N GLU A 89 5.82 11.10 3.60
CA GLU A 89 4.48 11.59 3.34
C GLU A 89 3.78 10.71 2.28
N PRO A 90 2.56 10.21 2.57
CA PRO A 90 1.81 9.34 1.67
C PRO A 90 1.65 9.88 0.23
N SER A 91 1.58 11.20 0.04
CA SER A 91 1.45 11.80 -1.29
C SER A 91 2.74 11.74 -2.12
N PHE A 92 3.91 11.68 -1.49
CA PHE A 92 5.22 11.59 -2.15
C PHE A 92 5.70 10.15 -2.35
N LEU A 93 5.18 9.20 -1.57
CA LEU A 93 5.54 7.78 -1.66
C LEU A 93 5.46 7.19 -3.09
N PRO A 94 4.47 7.51 -3.94
CA PRO A 94 4.48 7.08 -5.34
C PRO A 94 5.76 7.45 -6.10
N ASN A 95 6.27 8.67 -5.91
CA ASN A 95 7.50 9.12 -6.55
C ASN A 95 8.72 8.42 -5.96
N THR A 96 8.77 8.26 -4.63
CA THR A 96 9.82 7.53 -3.93
C THR A 96 9.93 6.10 -4.46
N PHE A 97 8.82 5.36 -4.54
CA PHE A 97 8.81 3.99 -5.07
C PHE A 97 9.14 3.95 -6.56
N ALA A 98 8.59 4.85 -7.37
CA ALA A 98 8.93 4.92 -8.80
C ALA A 98 10.44 5.10 -9.04
N ARG A 99 11.12 5.89 -8.19
CA ARG A 99 12.58 6.07 -8.24
C ARG A 99 13.34 4.83 -7.79
N LEU A 100 12.92 4.21 -6.68
CA LEU A 100 13.55 3.02 -6.12
C LEU A 100 13.50 1.82 -7.10
N PHE A 101 12.37 1.65 -7.79
CA PHE A 101 12.11 0.52 -8.67
C PHE A 101 12.33 0.81 -10.15
N ARG A 102 12.89 1.97 -10.51
CA ARG A 102 13.03 2.42 -11.91
C ARG A 102 13.71 1.40 -12.82
N VAL A 103 14.59 0.55 -12.27
CA VAL A 103 15.32 -0.48 -13.02
C VAL A 103 14.59 -1.82 -13.11
N ASP A 104 13.59 -2.05 -12.25
CA ASP A 104 12.86 -3.32 -12.12
C ASP A 104 11.43 -3.26 -12.70
N VAL A 105 10.97 -2.07 -13.10
CA VAL A 105 9.62 -1.83 -13.60
C VAL A 105 9.64 -1.12 -14.96
N SER A 106 8.92 -1.68 -15.95
CA SER A 106 8.79 -1.06 -17.27
C SER A 106 7.86 0.15 -17.26
N ASP A 107 6.87 0.15 -16.37
CA ASP A 107 5.95 1.26 -16.15
C ASP A 107 5.90 1.63 -14.65
N PRO A 108 6.66 2.64 -14.21
CA PRO A 108 6.67 3.09 -12.83
C PRO A 108 5.31 3.61 -12.34
N ALA A 109 4.45 4.11 -13.23
CA ALA A 109 3.12 4.59 -12.84
C ALA A 109 2.18 3.43 -12.47
N ALA A 110 2.41 2.23 -13.00
CA ALA A 110 1.64 1.04 -12.67
C ALA A 110 2.00 0.41 -11.30
N LEU A 111 3.13 0.82 -10.71
CA LEU A 111 3.66 0.26 -9.47
C LEU A 111 2.88 0.73 -8.24
N THR A 112 2.40 1.97 -8.23
CA THR A 112 1.69 2.53 -7.09
C THR A 112 0.33 3.07 -7.50
N THR A 113 -0.64 2.98 -6.61
CA THR A 113 -1.92 3.68 -6.76
C THR A 113 -2.24 4.38 -5.46
N LEU A 114 -2.51 5.67 -5.52
CA LEU A 114 -2.90 6.49 -4.38
C LEU A 114 -4.37 6.90 -4.54
N TRP A 115 -5.18 6.61 -3.53
CA TRP A 115 -6.60 6.93 -3.47
C TRP A 115 -6.87 7.90 -2.33
N THR A 116 -7.65 8.94 -2.61
CA THR A 116 -8.26 9.77 -1.59
C THR A 116 -9.64 9.21 -1.26
N LEU A 117 -9.89 8.79 -0.02
CA LEU A 117 -11.09 7.99 0.28
C LEU A 117 -12.40 8.77 0.10
N GLU A 118 -12.36 10.10 0.18
CA GLU A 118 -13.50 10.98 -0.11
C GLU A 118 -13.98 10.86 -1.57
N ARG A 119 -13.07 10.59 -2.50
CA ARG A 119 -13.35 10.54 -3.95
C ARG A 119 -13.32 9.12 -4.50
N ASP A 120 -12.34 8.35 -4.06
CA ASP A 120 -11.91 7.11 -4.69
C ASP A 120 -12.28 5.88 -3.84
N GLY A 121 -13.12 6.05 -2.82
CA GLY A 121 -13.49 4.98 -1.89
C GLY A 121 -14.03 3.71 -2.56
N GLY A 122 -14.81 3.87 -3.63
CA GLY A 122 -15.28 2.73 -4.44
C GLY A 122 -14.15 1.95 -5.12
N ALA A 123 -13.08 2.62 -5.54
CA ALA A 123 -11.92 1.97 -6.15
C ALA A 123 -11.12 1.14 -5.13
N LEU A 124 -10.98 1.65 -3.89
CA LEU A 124 -10.38 0.89 -2.79
C LEU A 124 -11.19 -0.38 -2.47
N LEU A 125 -12.53 -0.28 -2.38
CA LEU A 125 -13.38 -1.45 -2.15
C LEU A 125 -13.30 -2.47 -3.30
N GLY A 126 -13.26 -1.98 -4.55
CA GLY A 126 -13.07 -2.84 -5.72
C GLY A 126 -11.76 -3.63 -5.63
N TYR A 127 -10.66 -2.96 -5.30
CA TYR A 127 -9.37 -3.60 -5.08
C TYR A 127 -9.40 -4.61 -3.93
N ALA A 128 -9.96 -4.23 -2.78
CA ALA A 128 -10.07 -5.12 -1.62
C ALA A 128 -10.91 -6.38 -1.92
N ALA A 129 -11.97 -6.26 -2.71
CA ALA A 129 -12.76 -7.40 -3.17
C ALA A 129 -11.95 -8.32 -4.10
N GLU A 130 -11.19 -7.72 -5.03
CA GLU A 130 -10.36 -8.44 -6.00
C GLU A 130 -9.30 -9.29 -5.29
N VAL A 131 -8.51 -8.69 -4.39
CA VAL A 131 -7.41 -9.40 -3.71
C VAL A 131 -7.93 -10.46 -2.75
N ARG A 132 -9.09 -10.27 -2.12
CA ARG A 132 -9.73 -11.30 -1.27
C ARG A 132 -10.16 -12.54 -2.07
N GLY A 133 -10.44 -12.38 -3.36
CA GLY A 133 -10.76 -13.48 -4.26
C GLY A 133 -9.55 -14.17 -4.89
N GLN A 134 -8.34 -13.64 -4.70
CA GLN A 134 -7.12 -14.17 -5.32
C GLN A 134 -6.46 -15.24 -4.43
N PRO A 135 -5.97 -16.35 -5.00
CA PRO A 135 -5.12 -17.29 -4.28
C PRO A 135 -3.77 -16.63 -3.96
N PRO A 136 -3.10 -17.02 -2.84
CA PRO A 136 -1.79 -16.49 -2.49
C PRO A 136 -0.76 -16.83 -3.58
N SER A 137 0.09 -15.86 -3.89
CA SER A 137 1.20 -16.03 -4.83
C SER A 137 2.30 -16.87 -4.19
N PRO A 138 2.87 -17.87 -4.90
CA PRO A 138 3.99 -18.66 -4.39
C PRO A 138 5.24 -17.81 -4.10
N ALA A 139 5.34 -16.62 -4.69
CA ALA A 139 6.42 -15.67 -4.45
C ALA A 139 6.27 -14.85 -3.14
N ALA A 140 5.09 -14.89 -2.51
CA ALA A 140 4.77 -14.15 -1.29
C ALA A 140 4.96 -14.96 0.00
N ALA A 141 5.21 -16.28 -0.11
CA ALA A 141 5.42 -17.12 1.05
C ALA A 141 6.71 -16.73 1.80
N PRO A 142 6.65 -16.44 3.12
CA PRO A 142 7.86 -16.43 3.92
C PRO A 142 8.42 -17.86 3.96
N ALA A 143 9.66 -18.04 3.51
CA ALA A 143 10.42 -19.27 3.72
C ALA A 143 10.74 -19.45 5.21
#